data_AF-A0A4R6HBB1-F1
#
_entry.id   AF-A0A4R6HBB1-F1
#
_cell.length_a   1.000
_cell.length_b   1.000
_cell.length_c   1.000
_cell.angle_alpha   90.00
_cell.angle_beta   90.00
_cell.angle_gamma   90.00
#
_symmetry.space_group_name_H-M   'P 1'
#
loop_
_entity.id
_entity.type
_entity.pdbx_description
1 polymer ?
#
loop_
_entity_poly.entity_id
_entity_poly.type
_entity_poly.pdbx_seq_one_letter_code
_entity_poly.pdbx_strand_id
1 'polypeptide(L)'
;MARLLGPRTNDTIVNIWLLLFRVSAGAFMLTHGIPKFLKLVEGSTQFADPLGIGQTLSLILAVFAEFLCSVLLILGIGTRLASLPLIATMAVAAFYVHGTDPFQRKEMALLFLIVYITILVFGGGKFELGRFFRRG
;
A
#
# COMPACT_ATOMS: atom_id res chain seq x y z
N MET A 1 -12.12 -26.49 24.64
CA MET A 1 -12.16 -25.11 25.18
C MET A 1 -11.81 -24.02 24.14
N ALA A 2 -10.95 -24.27 23.14
CA ALA A 2 -10.61 -23.26 22.10
C ALA A 2 -11.79 -22.75 21.23
N ARG A 3 -12.91 -23.49 21.16
CA ARG A 3 -14.13 -23.10 20.42
C ARG A 3 -15.03 -22.11 21.17
N LEU A 4 -14.78 -21.84 22.46
CA LEU A 4 -15.59 -20.95 23.29
C LEU A 4 -15.08 -19.49 23.29
N LEU A 5 -13.82 -19.27 22.92
CA LEU A 5 -13.19 -17.95 22.86
C LEU A 5 -12.96 -17.44 21.43
N GLY A 6 -13.26 -18.26 20.42
CA GLY A 6 -13.18 -17.84 19.03
C GLY A 6 -14.32 -16.87 18.72
N PRO A 7 -14.07 -15.66 18.17
CA PRO A 7 -15.16 -14.83 17.70
C PRO A 7 -16.00 -15.63 16.70
N ARG A 8 -17.34 -15.58 16.84
CA ARG A 8 -18.23 -16.01 15.76
C ARG A 8 -18.05 -15.01 14.62
N THR A 9 -17.03 -15.21 13.81
CA THR A 9 -16.71 -14.33 12.68
C THR A 9 -17.77 -14.59 11.61
N ASN A 10 -18.72 -13.67 11.52
CA ASN A 10 -19.58 -13.58 10.36
C ASN A 10 -18.70 -13.19 9.17
N ASP A 11 -18.68 -14.03 8.13
CA ASP A 11 -17.97 -13.76 6.89
C ASP A 11 -18.21 -12.33 6.40
N THR A 12 -19.44 -11.83 6.47
CA THR A 12 -19.79 -10.48 6.02
C THR A 12 -19.02 -9.41 6.81
N ILE A 13 -18.93 -9.57 8.14
CA ILE A 13 -18.20 -8.65 9.01
C ILE A 13 -16.70 -8.66 8.67
N VAL A 14 -16.10 -9.85 8.48
CA VAL A 14 -14.70 -9.97 8.05
C VAL A 14 -14.46 -9.23 6.74
N ASN A 15 -15.37 -9.37 5.78
CA ASN A 15 -15.23 -8.72 4.48
C ASN A 15 -15.40 -7.18 4.56
N ILE A 16 -16.27 -6.69 5.44
CA ILE A 16 -16.42 -5.25 5.71
C ILE A 16 -15.14 -4.69 6.34
N TRP A 17 -14.56 -5.39 7.32
CA TRP A 17 -13.29 -4.97 7.93
C TRP A 17 -12.14 -4.99 6.94
N LEU A 18 -12.06 -5.98 6.05
CA LEU A 18 -11.07 -6.01 4.96
C LEU A 18 -11.28 -4.89 3.94
N LEU A 19 -12.51 -4.44 3.72
CA LEU A 19 -12.79 -3.25 2.91
C LEU A 19 -12.30 -2.00 3.64
N LEU A 20 -12.67 -1.83 4.90
CA LEU A 20 -12.25 -0.67 5.69
C LEU A 20 -10.72 -0.59 5.79
N PHE A 21 -10.06 -1.73 6.02
CA PHE A 21 -8.61 -1.83 6.11
C PHE A 21 -7.90 -1.44 4.81
N ARG A 22 -8.43 -1.84 3.65
CA ARG A 22 -7.83 -1.45 2.37
C ARG A 22 -8.06 0.04 2.09
N VAL A 23 -9.26 0.53 2.35
CA VAL A 23 -9.62 1.93 2.06
C VAL A 23 -8.81 2.86 2.95
N SER A 24 -8.65 2.55 4.23
CA SER A 24 -7.82 3.34 5.14
C SER A 24 -6.34 3.27 4.76
N ALA A 25 -5.79 2.10 4.46
CA ALA A 25 -4.40 1.94 4.05
C ALA A 25 -4.09 2.72 2.76
N GLY A 26 -4.99 2.66 1.76
CA GLY A 26 -4.86 3.42 0.53
C GLY A 26 -5.03 4.93 0.75
N ALA A 27 -6.00 5.34 1.56
CA ALA A 27 -6.23 6.76 1.87
C ALA A 27 -5.05 7.40 2.60
N PHE A 28 -4.46 6.70 3.57
CA PHE A 28 -3.26 7.19 4.26
C PHE A 28 -2.04 7.19 3.34
N MET A 29 -1.94 6.28 2.38
CA MET A 29 -0.83 6.34 1.42
C MET A 29 -1.01 7.46 0.39
N LEU A 30 -2.25 7.80 0.04
CA LEU A 30 -2.51 8.94 -0.85
C LEU A 30 -2.01 10.26 -0.25
N THR A 31 -1.92 10.42 1.08
CA THR A 31 -1.31 11.61 1.67
C THR A 31 0.18 11.73 1.35
N HIS A 32 0.85 10.61 1.05
CA HIS A 32 2.24 10.57 0.57
C HIS A 32 2.32 10.59 -0.96
N GLY A 33 1.37 9.95 -1.66
CA GLY A 33 1.32 9.87 -3.12
C GLY A 33 0.95 11.19 -3.81
N ILE A 34 -0.05 11.92 -3.30
CA ILE A 34 -0.49 13.22 -3.86
C ILE A 34 0.65 14.24 -3.95
N PRO A 35 1.43 14.54 -2.89
CA PRO A 35 2.50 15.52 -2.99
C PRO A 35 3.62 15.07 -3.96
N LYS A 36 3.86 13.76 -4.09
CA LYS A 36 4.82 13.25 -5.09
C LYS A 36 4.29 13.38 -6.52
N PHE A 37 3.00 13.14 -6.72
CA PHE A 37 2.34 13.34 -8.01
C PHE A 37 2.40 14.81 -8.43
N LEU A 38 2.10 15.74 -7.52
CA LEU A 38 2.20 17.18 -7.79
C LEU A 38 3.63 17.58 -8.16
N LYS A 39 4.64 17.11 -7.41
CA LYS A 39 6.06 17.33 -7.76
C LYS A 39 6.42 16.84 -9.16
N LEU A 40 5.88 15.68 -9.55
CA LEU A 40 6.10 15.12 -10.88
C LEU A 40 5.46 15.98 -11.99
N VAL A 41 4.24 16.47 -11.77
CA VAL A 41 3.52 17.35 -12.71
C VAL A 41 4.20 18.73 -12.82
N GLU A 42 4.73 19.25 -11.72
CA GLU A 42 5.49 20.50 -11.67
C GLU A 42 6.90 20.39 -12.29
N GLY A 43 7.34 19.19 -12.67
CA GLY A 43 8.67 18.96 -13.25
C GLY A 43 9.83 19.05 -12.24
N SER A 44 9.53 19.01 -10.94
CA SER A 44 10.55 19.03 -9.89
C SER A 44 11.15 17.64 -9.73
N THR A 45 12.38 17.48 -10.21
CA THR A 45 13.14 16.22 -10.12
C THR A 45 13.82 16.01 -8.78
N GLN A 46 13.63 16.91 -7.80
CA GLN A 46 14.20 16.75 -6.46
C GLN A 46 13.49 15.64 -5.69
N PHE A 47 13.97 14.42 -5.92
CA PHE A 47 13.55 13.21 -5.24
C PHE A 47 14.78 12.41 -4.84
N ALA A 48 14.67 11.67 -3.74
CA ALA A 48 15.70 10.72 -3.36
C ALA A 48 15.83 9.65 -4.46
N ASP A 49 17.05 9.33 -4.86
CA ASP A 49 17.31 8.25 -5.83
C ASP A 49 17.93 7.04 -5.11
N PRO A 50 17.13 6.25 -4.38
CA PRO A 50 17.65 5.12 -3.64
C PRO A 50 18.16 3.99 -4.54
N LEU A 51 17.70 3.92 -5.79
CA LEU A 51 18.06 2.86 -6.73
C LEU A 51 19.21 3.26 -7.67
N GLY A 52 19.65 4.52 -7.66
CA GLY A 52 20.71 5.01 -8.54
C GLY A 52 20.33 5.01 -10.04
N ILE A 53 19.03 4.95 -10.34
CA ILE A 53 18.48 4.90 -11.72
C ILE A 53 18.12 6.29 -12.25
N GLY A 54 18.32 7.33 -11.46
CA GLY A 54 17.94 8.71 -11.75
C GLY A 54 16.75 9.17 -10.91
N GLN A 55 16.84 10.39 -10.39
CA GLN A 55 15.82 10.99 -9.51
C GLN A 55 14.43 11.04 -10.16
N THR A 56 14.36 11.33 -11.46
CA THR A 56 13.10 11.37 -12.23
C THR A 56 12.45 9.99 -12.33
N LEU A 57 13.22 8.94 -12.63
CA LEU A 57 12.68 7.58 -12.73
C LEU A 57 12.24 7.05 -11.36
N SER A 58 13.05 7.30 -10.32
CA SER A 58 12.69 6.98 -8.94
C SER A 58 11.41 7.70 -8.50
N LEU A 59 11.21 8.97 -8.89
CA LEU A 59 9.98 9.73 -8.62
C LEU A 59 8.78 9.14 -9.36
N ILE A 60 8.92 8.82 -10.66
CA ILE A 60 7.83 8.23 -11.46
C ILE A 60 7.38 6.90 -10.86
N LEU A 61 8.33 6.02 -10.50
CA LEU A 61 8.03 4.73 -9.89
C LEU A 61 7.36 4.88 -8.52
N ALA A 62 7.84 5.82 -7.69
CA ALA A 62 7.24 6.11 -6.40
C ALA A 62 5.81 6.66 -6.55
N VAL A 63 5.57 7.56 -7.49
CA VAL A 63 4.22 8.08 -7.80
C VAL A 63 3.31 6.98 -8.32
N PHE A 64 3.79 6.14 -9.22
CA PHE A 64 3.03 5.00 -9.73
C PHE A 64 2.60 4.07 -8.60
N ALA A 65 3.53 3.70 -7.71
CA ALA A 65 3.21 2.86 -6.57
C ALA A 65 2.29 3.56 -5.55
N GLU A 66 2.62 4.76 -5.10
CA GLU A 66 1.93 5.39 -3.97
C GLU A 66 0.63 6.09 -4.35
N PHE A 67 0.49 6.55 -5.59
CA PHE A 67 -0.75 7.16 -6.08
C PHE A 67 -1.61 6.14 -6.81
N LEU A 68 -1.12 5.60 -7.94
CA LEU A 68 -1.94 4.73 -8.78
C LEU A 68 -2.26 3.40 -8.08
N CYS A 69 -1.28 2.72 -7.48
CA CYS A 69 -1.58 1.46 -6.78
C CYS A 69 -2.43 1.68 -5.52
N SER A 70 -2.31 2.82 -4.84
CA SER A 70 -3.22 3.16 -3.72
C SER A 70 -4.66 3.34 -4.20
N VAL A 71 -4.89 4.04 -5.32
CA VAL A 71 -6.24 4.15 -5.92
C VAL A 71 -6.79 2.78 -6.32
N LEU A 72 -5.97 1.95 -6.99
CA LEU A 72 -6.38 0.58 -7.37
C LEU A 72 -6.71 -0.29 -6.14
N LEU A 73 -5.93 -0.15 -5.07
CA LEU A 73 -6.15 -0.86 -3.81
C LEU A 73 -7.45 -0.42 -3.13
N ILE A 74 -7.77 0.88 -3.13
CA ILE A 74 -9.06 1.41 -2.64
C ILE A 74 -10.22 0.84 -3.45
N LEU A 75 -10.12 0.87 -4.78
CA LEU A 75 -11.14 0.32 -5.69
C LEU A 75 -11.27 -1.21 -5.59
N GLY A 76 -10.28 -1.89 -5.01
CA GLY A 76 -10.30 -3.35 -4.90
C GLY A 76 -10.11 -4.06 -6.23
N ILE A 77 -9.38 -3.44 -7.17
CA ILE A 77 -9.05 -4.03 -8.47
C ILE A 77 -7.61 -4.55 -8.39
N GLY A 78 -7.44 -5.86 -8.51
CA GLY A 78 -6.10 -6.47 -8.45
C GLY A 78 -5.35 -6.19 -7.16
N THR A 79 -6.03 -6.18 -6.00
CA THR A 79 -5.50 -5.83 -4.66
C THR A 79 -4.14 -6.44 -4.36
N ARG A 80 -3.93 -7.72 -4.68
CA ARG A 80 -2.64 -8.40 -4.50
C ARG A 80 -1.55 -7.81 -5.39
N LEU A 81 -1.85 -7.58 -6.66
CA LEU A 81 -0.89 -6.98 -7.61
C LEU A 81 -0.59 -5.53 -7.24
N ALA A 82 -1.58 -4.74 -6.83
CA ALA A 82 -1.41 -3.36 -6.38
C ALA A 82 -0.59 -3.26 -5.08
N SER A 83 -0.70 -4.25 -4.19
CA SER A 83 0.08 -4.28 -2.94
C SER A 83 1.56 -4.56 -3.16
N LEU A 84 1.96 -5.22 -4.25
CA LEU A 84 3.37 -5.57 -4.50
C LEU A 84 4.27 -4.34 -4.71
N PRO A 85 3.93 -3.38 -5.61
CA PRO A 85 4.67 -2.12 -5.73
C PRO A 85 4.73 -1.34 -4.41
N LEU A 86 3.64 -1.31 -3.65
CA LEU A 86 3.56 -0.62 -2.36
C LEU A 86 4.48 -1.26 -1.30
N ILE A 87 4.55 -2.59 -1.26
CA ILE A 87 5.50 -3.32 -0.40
C ILE A 87 6.93 -2.98 -0.79
N ALA A 88 7.24 -2.99 -2.09
CA ALA A 88 8.58 -2.68 -2.58
C ALA A 88 9.01 -1.26 -2.23
N THR A 89 8.15 -0.25 -2.41
CA THR A 89 8.49 1.15 -2.07
C THR A 89 8.68 1.34 -0.57
N MET A 90 7.84 0.73 0.26
CA MET A 90 8.00 0.81 1.73
C MET A 90 9.24 0.06 2.21
N ALA A 91 9.60 -1.07 1.60
CA ALA A 91 10.84 -1.79 1.91
C ALA A 91 12.07 -0.95 1.56
N VAL A 92 12.12 -0.35 0.37
CA VAL A 92 13.21 0.56 -0.03
C VAL A 92 13.27 1.77 0.91
N ALA A 93 12.12 2.35 1.28
CA ALA A 93 12.08 3.46 2.22
C ALA A 93 12.63 3.08 3.61
N ALA A 94 12.22 1.92 4.15
CA ALA A 94 12.64 1.48 5.49
C ALA A 94 14.10 1.05 5.57
N PHE A 95 14.57 0.26 4.60
CA PHE A 95 15.90 -0.36 4.65
C PHE A 95 16.99 0.47 3.96
N TYR A 96 16.65 1.19 2.89
CA TYR A 96 17.63 1.94 2.11
C TYR A 96 17.63 3.42 2.48
N VAL A 97 16.49 4.11 2.34
CA VAL A 97 16.40 5.56 2.58
C VAL A 97 16.62 5.88 4.06
N HIS A 98 15.93 5.15 4.94
CA HIS A 98 16.05 5.35 6.38
C HIS A 98 17.03 4.37 7.02
N GLY A 99 17.82 3.57 6.29
CA GLY A 99 18.65 2.49 6.85
C GLY A 99 19.55 2.91 8.02
N THR A 100 20.10 4.12 8.00
CA THR A 100 20.96 4.69 9.05
C THR A 100 20.19 5.51 10.11
N ASP A 101 18.91 5.78 9.89
CA ASP A 101 18.09 6.61 10.78
C ASP A 101 17.66 5.86 12.05
N PRO A 102 17.34 6.59 13.13
CA PRO A 102 16.77 6.01 14.34
C PRO A 102 15.44 5.30 14.04
N PHE A 103 15.12 4.28 14.83
CA PHE A 103 13.91 3.45 14.65
C PHE A 103 12.62 4.27 14.51
N GLN A 104 12.53 5.40 15.21
CA GLN A 104 11.36 6.27 15.21
C GLN A 104 11.01 6.87 13.83
N ARG A 105 11.99 7.00 12.92
CA ARG A 105 11.74 7.39 11.53
C ARG A 105 11.36 6.19 10.64
N LYS A 106 11.88 5.00 10.94
CA LYS A 106 11.61 3.74 10.21
C LYS A 106 10.25 3.14 10.54
N GLU A 107 9.76 3.39 11.75
CA GLU A 107 8.54 2.78 12.28
C GLU A 107 7.36 2.93 11.32
N MET A 108 7.14 4.12 10.75
CA MET A 108 6.04 4.37 9.82
C MET A 108 6.15 3.52 8.55
N ALA A 109 7.34 3.45 7.95
CA ALA A 109 7.56 2.63 6.76
C ALA A 109 7.38 1.13 7.05
N LEU A 110 7.83 0.65 8.21
CA LEU A 110 7.65 -0.74 8.64
C LEU A 110 6.18 -1.06 8.95
N LEU A 111 5.43 -0.13 9.56
CA LEU A 111 4.01 -0.29 9.82
C LEU A 111 3.23 -0.41 8.51
N PHE A 112 3.47 0.48 7.54
CA PHE A 112 2.85 0.38 6.22
C PHE A 112 3.25 -0.91 5.50
N LEU A 113 4.50 -1.36 5.62
CA LEU A 113 4.96 -2.62 5.07
C LEU A 113 4.14 -3.81 5.61
N ILE A 114 3.95 -3.88 6.94
CA ILE A 114 3.13 -4.94 7.57
C ILE A 114 1.67 -4.85 7.11
N VAL A 115 1.11 -3.64 7.01
CA VAL A 115 -0.25 -3.42 6.51
C VAL A 115 -0.41 -3.97 5.10
N TYR A 116 0.51 -3.67 4.18
CA TYR A 116 0.41 -4.19 2.81
C TYR A 116 0.69 -5.68 2.70
N ILE A 117 1.61 -6.23 3.49
CA ILE A 117 1.80 -7.69 3.58
C ILE A 117 0.50 -8.35 4.06
N THR A 118 -0.19 -7.75 5.03
CA THR A 118 -1.48 -8.23 5.50
C THR A 118 -2.50 -8.20 4.35
N ILE A 119 -2.58 -7.12 3.58
CA ILE A 119 -3.47 -7.04 2.40
C ILE A 119 -3.08 -8.08 1.33
N LEU A 120 -1.79 -8.35 1.13
CA LEU A 120 -1.31 -9.35 0.18
C LEU A 120 -1.74 -10.77 0.59
N VAL A 121 -1.58 -11.12 1.87
CA VAL A 121 -1.88 -12.45 2.42
C VAL A 121 -3.39 -12.69 2.50
N PHE A 122 -4.13 -11.75 3.11
CA PHE A 122 -5.58 -11.88 3.28
C PHE A 122 -6.37 -11.53 2.02
N GLY A 123 -5.78 -10.81 1.06
CA GLY A 123 -6.46 -10.24 -0.11
C GLY A 123 -7.40 -9.09 0.26
N GLY A 124 -8.12 -8.55 -0.73
CA GLY A 124 -9.32 -7.77 -0.46
C GLY A 124 -10.50 -8.71 -0.33
N GLY A 125 -11.36 -8.65 0.67
CA GLY A 125 -12.50 -9.58 0.80
C GLY A 125 -13.52 -9.62 -0.37
N LYS A 126 -14.72 -10.17 -0.11
CA LYS A 126 -15.86 -10.30 -1.05
C LYS A 126 -16.24 -8.99 -1.78
N PHE A 127 -15.89 -7.83 -1.26
CA PHE A 127 -16.12 -6.50 -1.85
C PHE A 127 -14.98 -6.00 -2.76
N GLU A 128 -14.37 -6.88 -3.55
CA GLU A 128 -13.41 -6.49 -4.59
C GLU A 128 -14.13 -6.30 -5.93
N LEU A 129 -14.04 -5.11 -6.54
CA LEU A 129 -14.57 -4.88 -7.88
C LEU A 129 -13.91 -5.81 -8.91
N GLY A 130 -12.63 -6.17 -8.72
CA GLY A 130 -11.93 -7.13 -9.58
C GLY A 130 -12.53 -8.55 -9.54
N ARG A 131 -13.23 -8.93 -8.45
CA ARG A 131 -13.89 -10.24 -8.34
C ARG A 131 -15.20 -10.29 -9.11
N PHE A 132 -15.87 -9.15 -9.27
CA PHE A 132 -17.04 -9.03 -10.15
C PHE A 132 -16.64 -9.30 -11.60
N PHE A 133 -15.50 -8.76 -12.06
CA PHE A 133 -15.01 -8.99 -13.42
C PHE A 133 -14.54 -10.42 -13.69
N ARG A 134 -14.02 -11.14 -12.67
CA ARG A 134 -13.53 -12.53 -12.82
C ARG A 134 -14.63 -13.61 -12.76
N ARG A 135 -15.90 -13.23 -12.67
CA ARG A 135 -17.06 -14.13 -12.63
C ARG A 135 -18.01 -13.96 -13.83
N GLY A 136 -17.66 -13.09 -14.78
CA GLY A 136 -18.35 -12.96 -16.08
C GLY A 136 -17.76 -13.90 -17.12
#